data_AF-A0A8S2GIN3-F1
#
_entry.id   AF-A0A8S2GIN3-F1
#
_cell.length_a   1.000
_cell.length_b   1.000
_cell.length_c   1.000
_cell.angle_alpha   90.00
_cell.angle_beta   90.00
_cell.angle_gamma   90.00
#
_symmetry.space_group_name_H-M   'P 1'
#
loop_
_entity.id
_entity.type
_entity.pdbx_description
1 polymer ?
#
loop_
_entity_poly.entity_id
_entity_poly.type
_entity_poly.pdbx_seq_one_letter_code
_entity_poly.pdbx_strand_id
1 'polypeptide(L)'
;MEVNQELEQLRQGLDQAIARLANGGTLAVISFHSLEDRIVKQKFKDLTSSHVPKEVPIIADQSLRFKLALRNALKPSAEEIALNTRARSAILRAIQKKELA
;
A
#
# COMPACT_ATOMS: atom_id res chain seq x y z
N MET A 1 -23.63 0.11 10.68
CA MET A 1 -22.65 0.26 9.58
C MET A 1 -21.98 -1.09 9.43
N GLU A 2 -22.23 -1.81 8.34
CA GLU A 2 -21.72 -3.17 8.11
C GLU A 2 -20.26 -3.13 7.65
N VAL A 3 -19.36 -2.93 8.60
CA VAL A 3 -17.90 -2.78 8.38
C VAL A 3 -17.32 -3.94 7.56
N ASN A 4 -17.92 -5.13 7.63
CA ASN A 4 -17.45 -6.31 6.90
C ASN A 4 -17.51 -6.15 5.38
N GLN A 5 -18.58 -5.54 4.85
CA GLN A 5 -18.72 -5.34 3.40
C GLN A 5 -17.74 -4.28 2.89
N GLU A 6 -17.51 -3.22 3.67
CA GLU A 6 -16.56 -2.15 3.33
C GLU A 6 -15.11 -2.69 3.26
N LEU A 7 -14.73 -3.56 4.20
CA LEU A 7 -13.40 -4.19 4.18
C LEU A 7 -13.21 -5.19 3.04
N GLU A 8 -14.26 -5.93 2.66
CA GLU A 8 -14.25 -6.80 1.49
C GLU A 8 -14.06 -5.98 0.20
N GLN A 9 -14.84 -4.91 0.04
CA GLN A 9 -14.73 -3.98 -1.09
C GLN A 9 -13.34 -3.36 -1.19
N LEU A 10 -12.74 -2.97 -0.06
CA LEU A 10 -11.36 -2.49 -0.03
C LEU A 10 -10.39 -3.53 -0.60
N ARG A 11 -10.47 -4.79 -0.15
CA ARG A 11 -9.58 -5.86 -0.62
C ARG A 11 -9.73 -6.07 -2.13
N GLN A 12 -10.96 -6.19 -2.60
CA GLN A 12 -11.25 -6.39 -4.02
C GLN A 12 -10.80 -5.18 -4.86
N GLY A 13 -11.02 -3.97 -4.37
CA GLY A 13 -10.58 -2.72 -5.02
C GLY A 13 -9.07 -2.62 -5.11
N LEU A 14 -8.35 -2.99 -4.04
CA LEU A 14 -6.89 -3.03 -4.04
C LEU A 14 -6.37 -4.03 -5.08
N ASP A 15 -6.88 -5.27 -5.07
CA ASP A 15 -6.48 -6.30 -6.02
C ASP A 15 -6.68 -5.86 -7.47
N GLN A 16 -7.84 -5.25 -7.76
CA GLN A 16 -8.14 -4.70 -9.08
C GLN A 16 -7.24 -3.52 -9.48
N ALA A 17 -6.95 -2.61 -8.55
CA ALA A 17 -6.08 -1.47 -8.80
C ALA A 17 -4.64 -1.91 -9.09
N ILE A 18 -4.13 -2.87 -8.32
CA ILE A 18 -2.80 -3.46 -8.50
C ILE A 18 -2.69 -4.14 -9.87
N ALA A 19 -3.72 -4.91 -10.27
CA ALA A 19 -3.74 -5.61 -11.54
C ALA A 19 -3.72 -4.65 -12.76
N ARG A 20 -4.39 -3.49 -12.64
CA ARG A 20 -4.48 -2.48 -13.70
C ARG A 20 -3.31 -1.49 -13.72
N LEU A 21 -2.41 -1.54 -12.75
CA LEU A 21 -1.32 -0.59 -12.64
C LEU A 21 -0.34 -0.76 -13.82
N ALA A 22 -0.10 0.31 -14.57
CA ALA A 22 0.87 0.35 -15.65
C ALA A 22 2.31 0.19 -15.11
N ASN A 23 3.24 -0.23 -15.97
CA ASN A 23 4.67 -0.24 -15.63
C ASN A 23 5.11 1.18 -15.22
N GLY A 24 5.89 1.30 -14.15
CA GLY A 24 6.25 2.60 -13.57
C GLY A 24 5.12 3.31 -12.80
N GLY A 25 3.89 2.81 -12.86
CA GLY A 25 2.73 3.40 -12.20
C GLY A 25 2.81 3.30 -10.67
N THR A 26 2.27 4.31 -9.99
CA THR A 26 2.20 4.39 -8.52
C THR A 26 0.77 4.24 -8.05
N LEU A 27 0.55 3.33 -7.10
CA LEU A 27 -0.72 3.19 -6.38
C LEU A 27 -0.57 3.79 -4.98
N ALA A 28 -1.38 4.81 -4.70
CA ALA A 28 -1.48 5.46 -3.40
C ALA A 28 -2.84 5.18 -2.77
N VAL A 29 -2.86 4.87 -1.47
CA VAL A 29 -4.07 4.56 -0.72
C VAL A 29 -4.07 5.37 0.57
N ILE A 30 -5.18 6.07 0.82
CA ILE A 30 -5.44 6.81 2.06
C ILE A 30 -6.46 6.00 2.86
N SER A 31 -6.12 5.68 4.10
CA SER A 31 -6.98 4.96 5.05
C SER A 31 -7.30 5.87 6.23
N PHE A 32 -8.51 5.78 6.77
CA PHE A 32 -8.94 6.60 7.91
C PHE A 32 -9.11 5.80 9.20
N HIS A 33 -9.13 4.47 9.10
CA HIS A 33 -9.21 3.59 10.26
C HIS A 33 -8.15 2.50 10.26
N SER A 34 -7.80 2.02 11.46
CA SER A 34 -6.71 1.07 11.68
C SER A 34 -6.89 -0.27 10.94
N LEU A 35 -8.14 -0.71 10.71
CA LEU A 35 -8.42 -1.95 9.98
C LEU A 35 -8.10 -1.83 8.48
N GLU A 36 -8.45 -0.71 7.85
CA GLU A 36 -8.05 -0.43 6.45
C GLU A 36 -6.53 -0.37 6.34
N ASP A 37 -5.88 0.42 7.20
CA ASP A 37 -4.42 0.59 7.18
C ASP A 37 -3.71 -0.76 7.29
N ARG A 38 -4.22 -1.64 8.17
CA ARG A 38 -3.68 -2.99 8.34
C ARG A 38 -3.79 -3.81 7.05
N ILE A 39 -4.93 -3.77 6.37
CA ILE A 39 -5.14 -4.49 5.11
C ILE A 39 -4.20 -3.97 4.03
N VAL A 40 -4.14 -2.65 3.85
CA VAL A 40 -3.26 -1.99 2.87
C VAL A 40 -1.79 -2.31 3.17
N LYS A 41 -1.38 -2.19 4.43
CA LYS A 41 -0.02 -2.50 4.88
C LYS A 41 0.36 -3.95 4.58
N GLN A 42 -0.50 -4.90 4.90
CA GLN A 42 -0.24 -6.32 4.63
C GLN A 42 -0.13 -6.56 3.13
N LYS A 43 -1.08 -6.07 2.33
CA LYS A 43 -1.05 -6.23 0.87
C LYS A 43 0.23 -5.65 0.26
N PHE A 44 0.63 -4.45 0.67
CA PHE A 44 1.83 -3.80 0.16
C PHE A 44 3.10 -4.53 0.59
N LYS A 45 3.13 -5.07 1.81
CA LYS A 45 4.24 -5.90 2.29
C LYS A 45 4.37 -7.19 1.47
N ASP A 46 3.27 -7.89 1.21
CA ASP A 46 3.25 -9.11 0.38
C ASP A 46 3.78 -8.85 -1.04
N LEU A 47 3.46 -7.70 -1.64
CA LEU A 47 3.92 -7.35 -2.98
C LEU A 47 5.38 -6.89 -3.06
N THR A 48 5.95 -6.42 -1.94
CA THR A 48 7.28 -5.80 -1.89
C THR A 48 8.30 -6.62 -1.11
N SER A 49 7.90 -7.67 -0.40
CA SER A 49 8.80 -8.58 0.30
C SER A 49 8.91 -9.91 -0.45
N SER A 50 10.14 -10.29 -0.79
CA SER A 50 10.41 -11.61 -1.36
C SER A 50 10.45 -12.62 -0.20
N HIS A 51 9.59 -13.64 -0.23
CA HIS A 51 9.62 -14.77 0.71
C HIS A 51 10.76 -15.76 0.39
N VAL A 52 11.94 -15.26 0.01
CA VAL A 52 13.09 -16.11 -0.30
C VAL A 52 13.75 -16.50 1.02
N PRO A 53 13.94 -17.80 1.32
CA PRO A 53 14.72 -18.22 2.47
C PRO A 53 16.11 -17.61 2.40
N LYS A 54 16.62 -17.09 3.53
CA LYS A 54 17.95 -16.46 3.62
C LYS A 54 19.10 -17.36 3.14
N GLU A 55 18.85 -18.66 3.02
CA GLU A 55 19.81 -19.70 2.67
C GLU A 55 19.98 -19.90 1.15
N VAL A 56 19.18 -19.25 0.31
CA VAL A 56 19.30 -19.38 -1.15
C VAL A 56 19.82 -18.08 -1.76
N PRO A 57 20.96 -18.08 -2.48
CA PRO A 57 21.46 -16.92 -3.21
C PRO A 57 20.67 -16.72 -4.52
N ILE A 58 19.36 -16.59 -4.42
CA ILE A 58 18.53 -16.09 -5.53
C ILE A 58 18.54 -14.58 -5.42
N ILE A 59 18.73 -13.89 -6.56
CA ILE A 59 18.59 -12.43 -6.68
C ILE A 59 17.11 -12.09 -6.43
N ALA A 60 16.74 -12.00 -5.15
CA ALA A 60 15.36 -11.80 -4.68
C ALA A 60 14.73 -10.50 -5.20
N ASP A 61 15.56 -9.56 -5.68
CA ASP A 61 15.12 -8.25 -6.15
C ASP A 61 14.51 -8.28 -7.57
N GLN A 62 14.93 -9.21 -8.43
CA GLN A 62 14.45 -9.31 -9.81
C GLN A 62 13.04 -9.90 -9.93
N SER A 63 12.62 -10.71 -8.95
CA SER A 63 11.27 -11.32 -8.97
C SER A 63 10.17 -10.35 -8.49
N LEU A 64 10.53 -9.32 -7.71
CA LEU A 64 9.57 -8.37 -7.16
C LEU A 64 9.19 -7.31 -8.17
N ARG A 65 7.96 -7.41 -8.68
CA ARG A 65 7.37 -6.45 -9.64
C ARG A 65 7.02 -5.09 -9.01
N PHE A 66 7.06 -4.96 -7.70
CA PHE A 66 6.69 -3.75 -6.97
C PHE A 66 7.79 -3.31 -6.00
N LYS A 67 7.85 -2.01 -5.73
CA LYS A 67 8.68 -1.40 -4.68
C LYS A 67 7.84 -0.44 -3.83
N LEU A 68 8.25 -0.22 -2.58
CA LEU A 68 7.63 0.80 -1.74
C LEU A 68 7.98 2.19 -2.29
N ALA A 69 6.95 2.98 -2.64
CA ALA A 69 7.13 4.39 -3.00
C ALA A 69 7.32 5.27 -1.76
N LEU A 70 6.71 4.87 -0.65
CA LEU A 70 6.91 5.47 0.68
C LEU A 70 7.50 4.42 1.63
N ARG A 71 8.64 4.74 2.25
CA ARG A 71 9.29 3.84 3.24
C ARG A 71 8.40 3.58 4.46
N ASN A 72 7.72 4.62 4.91
CA ASN A 72 6.80 4.59 6.04
C ASN A 72 5.45 5.15 5.61
N ALA A 73 4.40 4.83 6.37
CA ALA A 73 3.12 5.49 6.18
C ALA A 73 3.26 6.98 6.48
N LEU A 74 2.67 7.82 5.64
CA LEU A 74 2.65 9.27 5.83
C LEU A 74 1.38 9.65 6.58
N LYS A 75 1.55 10.47 7.62
CA LYS A 75 0.48 11.00 8.45
C LYS A 75 0.32 12.50 8.15
N PRO A 76 -0.88 13.06 8.33
CA PRO A 76 -1.11 14.50 8.18
C PRO A 76 -0.19 15.30 9.11
N SER A 77 0.24 16.47 8.67
CA SER A 77 0.96 17.42 9.51
C SER A 77 0.02 18.16 10.46
N ALA A 78 0.57 18.83 11.49
CA ALA A 78 -0.23 19.61 12.42
C ALA A 78 -1.00 20.75 11.72
N GLU A 79 -0.38 21.38 10.72
CA GLU A 79 -1.00 22.41 9.88
C GLU A 79 -2.17 21.85 9.06
N GLU A 80 -2.01 20.67 8.47
CA GLU A 80 -3.07 20.01 7.71
C GLU A 80 -4.27 19.64 8.59
N ILE A 81 -4.02 19.19 9.82
CA ILE A 81 -5.09 18.89 10.80
C ILE A 81 -5.81 20.18 11.23
N ALA A 82 -5.08 21.30 11.37
CA ALA A 82 -5.65 22.59 11.72
C ALA A 82 -6.55 23.13 10.61
N LEU A 83 -6.15 22.96 9.34
CA LEU A 83 -6.95 23.34 8.17
C LEU A 83 -8.10 22.36 7.88
N ASN A 84 -7.90 21.08 8.19
CA ASN A 84 -8.88 20.02 7.97
C ASN A 84 -8.85 19.00 9.10
N THR A 85 -9.72 19.18 10.10
CA THR A 85 -9.78 18.28 11.26
C THR A 85 -10.10 16.82 10.88
N ARG A 86 -10.79 16.59 9.75
CA ARG A 86 -11.09 15.23 9.27
C ARG A 86 -9.84 14.48 8.80
N ALA A 87 -8.76 15.19 8.45
CA ALA A 87 -7.51 14.58 8.06
C ALA A 87 -6.78 13.88 9.21
N ARG A 88 -7.10 14.18 10.47
CA ARG A 88 -6.40 13.69 11.68
C ARG A 88 -6.10 12.19 11.69
N SER A 89 -7.00 11.38 11.15
CA SER A 89 -6.87 9.91 11.14
C SER A 89 -6.38 9.35 9.81
N ALA A 90 -6.09 10.21 8.82
CA ALA A 90 -5.63 9.80 7.51
C ALA A 90 -4.23 9.19 7.59
N ILE A 91 -4.05 8.07 6.91
CA ILE A 91 -2.79 7.37 6.77
C ILE A 91 -2.59 7.07 5.29
N LEU A 92 -1.54 7.63 4.70
CA LEU A 92 -1.18 7.43 3.31
C LEU A 92 -0.10 6.35 3.18
N ARG A 93 -0.33 5.40 2.29
CA ARG A 93 0.67 4.41 1.85
C ARG A 93 0.75 4.40 0.33
N ALA A 94 1.95 4.15 -0.21
CA ALA A 94 2.12 4.04 -1.66
C ALA A 94 3.13 2.96 -2.07
N ILE A 95 2.82 2.26 -3.16
CA ILE A 95 3.72 1.34 -3.88
C ILE A 95 3.83 1.76 -5.34
N GLN A 96 4.95 1.44 -5.96
CA GLN A 96 5.18 1.64 -7.38
C GLN A 96 5.48 0.31 -8.06
N LYS A 97 4.86 0.07 -9.22
CA LYS A 97 5.22 -1.05 -10.09
C LYS A 97 6.54 -0.73 -10.78
N LYS A 98 7.51 -1.63 -10.71
CA LYS A 98 8.81 -1.45 -11.37
C LYS A 98 8.58 -1.32 -12.88
N GLU A 99 9.40 -0.49 -13.54
CA GLU A 99 9.47 -0.47 -14.99
C GLU A 99 10.18 -1.76 -15.43
N LEU A 100 9.49 -2.57 -16.22
CA LEU A 100 10.12 -3.67 -16.93
C LEU A 100 10.73 -3.05 -18.20
N ALA A 101 12.06 -3.07 -18.28
CA ALA A 101 12.81 -2.69 -19.48
C ALA A 101 12.55 -3.67 -20.62
#